data_AF-Q7P5Y1-F1
#
_entry.id   AF-Q7P5Y1-F1
#
_cell.length_a   1.000
_cell.length_b   1.000
_cell.length_c   1.000
_cell.angle_alpha   90.00
_cell.angle_beta   90.00
_cell.angle_gamma   90.00
#
_symmetry.space_group_name_H-M   'P 1'
#
loop_
_entity.id
_entity.type
_entity.pdbx_description
1 polymer ?
#
loop_
_entity_poly.entity_id
_entity_poly.type
_entity_poly.pdbx_seq_one_letter_code
_entity_poly.pdbx_strand_id
1 'polypeptide(L)'
;MISSDSKSYEIKTNGEQYGTSNFFKYQEKIYVFTLNDGMQALENVDIETFKTLNSGDYYTKNIGLDKNNVYFGNVIISDLVPNKLKVIGNGYYTDGTNSYFFSPFSELDKDSSNYIYPYKKIENVKNLKALKNFELFAVNGENVYYKGEILKNADLRTLKIIDKDTEYFADKENVYYRSKLLPIKNSEKLKIVSSEQGDTFLYDEASGYVFIGDYTFDKEKAPYKVIGNNGTNLYNLIFIGKDGIYYYDSEKKKQLKAGDNIFIGNTEEISPNIFTDDENIYYFSAYSVRSGSRKNLGELLSRNTEIYYLDKKDGWEKVKDIREGSIGSIWKKGNKYYYFNNLGIFNSIDNTVYKISDKETLNYLLSKADDETDDIKSESLTAINTDYIRDLIKNEKLIAVSGEKKMTITIKYKIDIVDKIFKYSIRIFLVVYFIFIIFKNFRKSRRISNESK
;
A
#
# COMPACT_ATOMS: atom_id res chain seq x y z
N MET A 1 1.46 -14.90 12.22
CA MET A 1 0.67 -15.42 13.35
C MET A 1 1.04 -14.63 14.59
N ILE A 2 0.19 -13.67 14.98
CA ILE A 2 0.29 -13.05 16.30
C ILE A 2 -0.01 -14.16 17.30
N SER A 3 0.93 -14.47 18.18
CA SER A 3 0.68 -15.28 19.37
C SER A 3 -0.52 -14.65 20.08
N SER A 4 -1.71 -15.24 19.95
CA SER A 4 -2.85 -14.83 20.76
C SER A 4 -2.40 -14.96 22.21
N ASP A 5 -2.35 -13.84 22.94
CA ASP A 5 -2.09 -13.87 24.37
C ASP A 5 -2.97 -14.98 25.00
N SER A 6 -2.39 -15.80 25.85
CA SER A 6 -3.03 -16.90 26.58
C SER A 6 -4.42 -16.53 27.08
N LYS A 7 -4.57 -15.30 27.57
CA LYS A 7 -5.84 -14.71 28.03
C LYS A 7 -6.88 -14.55 26.91
N SER A 8 -6.46 -14.07 25.73
CA SER A 8 -7.37 -13.91 24.58
C SER A 8 -7.86 -15.25 24.06
N TYR A 9 -6.98 -16.26 24.04
CA TYR A 9 -7.35 -17.62 23.67
C TYR A 9 -8.33 -18.24 24.68
N GLU A 10 -8.06 -18.07 25.97
CA GLU A 10 -8.92 -18.53 27.06
C GLU A 10 -10.33 -17.93 26.97
N ILE A 11 -10.43 -16.60 26.84
CA ILE A 11 -11.73 -15.91 26.71
C ILE A 11 -12.47 -16.35 25.45
N LYS A 12 -11.77 -16.50 24.32
CA LYS A 12 -12.41 -16.94 23.07
C LYS A 12 -12.91 -18.39 23.14
N THR A 13 -12.23 -19.24 23.91
CA THR A 13 -12.56 -20.67 24.03
C THR A 13 -13.63 -20.94 25.08
N ASN A 14 -13.55 -20.24 26.22
CA ASN A 14 -14.37 -20.52 27.40
C ASN A 14 -15.46 -19.45 27.66
N GLY A 15 -15.37 -18.29 27.00
CA GLY A 15 -16.33 -17.21 27.11
C GLY A 15 -17.55 -17.40 26.20
N GLU A 16 -18.66 -16.78 26.57
CA GLU A 16 -19.88 -16.78 25.78
C GLU A 16 -19.85 -15.62 24.78
N GLN A 17 -19.82 -15.93 23.49
CA GLN A 17 -19.85 -14.91 22.44
C GLN A 17 -21.26 -14.32 22.28
N TYR A 18 -21.35 -12.99 22.17
CA TYR A 18 -22.61 -12.32 21.87
C TYR A 18 -22.97 -12.45 20.39
N GLY A 19 -23.71 -13.51 20.04
CA GLY A 19 -24.12 -13.78 18.66
C GLY A 19 -22.93 -13.92 17.72
N THR A 20 -22.90 -13.14 16.65
CA THR A 20 -21.80 -13.12 15.65
C THR A 20 -20.87 -11.90 15.81
N SER A 21 -21.00 -11.17 16.91
CA SER A 21 -20.20 -9.98 17.22
C SER A 21 -18.80 -10.33 17.73
N ASN A 22 -17.96 -9.32 17.94
CA ASN A 22 -16.64 -9.48 18.55
C ASN A 22 -16.65 -9.34 20.08
N PHE A 23 -17.83 -9.35 20.71
CA PHE A 23 -17.97 -9.24 22.16
C PHE A 23 -18.17 -10.60 22.84
N PHE A 24 -17.60 -10.77 24.02
CA PHE A 24 -17.63 -12.00 24.80
C PHE A 24 -17.95 -11.71 26.27
N LYS A 25 -18.81 -12.52 26.89
CA LYS A 25 -19.00 -12.55 28.34
C LYS A 25 -18.08 -13.59 28.95
N TYR A 26 -17.25 -13.20 29.91
CA TYR A 26 -16.37 -14.11 30.65
C TYR A 26 -16.11 -13.58 32.05
N GLN A 27 -16.22 -14.44 33.07
CA GLN A 27 -15.95 -14.09 34.49
C GLN A 27 -16.58 -12.74 34.92
N GLU A 28 -17.90 -12.60 34.70
CA GLU A 28 -18.66 -11.38 35.05
C GLU A 28 -18.10 -10.09 34.45
N LYS A 29 -17.53 -10.17 33.25
CA LYS A 29 -17.08 -9.01 32.46
C LYS A 29 -17.44 -9.19 31.00
N ILE A 30 -17.60 -8.07 30.30
CA ILE A 30 -17.73 -8.03 28.84
C ILE A 30 -16.37 -7.70 28.25
N TYR A 31 -15.95 -8.46 27.26
CA TYR A 31 -14.71 -8.25 26.53
C TYR A 31 -14.99 -7.99 25.06
N VAL A 32 -14.09 -7.27 24.39
CA VAL A 32 -14.08 -7.08 22.94
C VAL A 32 -12.66 -7.30 22.42
N PHE A 33 -12.56 -7.92 21.25
CA PHE A 33 -11.27 -8.10 20.60
C PHE A 33 -10.78 -6.80 19.94
N THR A 34 -9.56 -6.37 20.27
CA THR A 34 -8.82 -5.31 19.58
C THR A 34 -7.57 -5.89 18.91
N LEU A 35 -7.15 -5.29 17.80
CA LEU A 35 -6.00 -5.78 17.04
C LEU A 35 -4.66 -5.57 17.77
N ASN A 36 -4.58 -4.59 18.66
CA ASN A 36 -3.34 -4.24 19.36
C ASN A 36 -3.17 -5.03 20.66
N ASP A 37 -4.26 -5.18 21.42
CA ASP A 37 -4.18 -5.66 22.80
C ASP A 37 -5.00 -6.93 23.06
N GLY A 38 -5.51 -7.58 22.00
CA GLY A 38 -6.33 -8.77 22.11
C GLY A 38 -7.66 -8.50 22.81
N MET A 39 -8.09 -9.39 23.70
CA MET A 39 -9.35 -9.25 24.44
C MET A 39 -9.25 -8.18 25.54
N GLN A 40 -9.97 -7.08 25.36
CA GLN A 40 -10.04 -5.94 26.28
C GLN A 40 -11.38 -5.92 27.00
N ALA A 41 -11.38 -5.72 28.32
CA ALA A 41 -12.61 -5.59 29.09
C ALA A 41 -13.25 -4.22 28.80
N LEU A 42 -14.57 -4.19 28.63
CA LEU A 42 -15.30 -2.94 28.53
C LEU A 42 -15.38 -2.25 29.89
N GLU A 43 -15.16 -0.94 29.88
CA GLU A 43 -15.35 -0.08 31.05
C GLU A 43 -16.80 0.41 31.14
N ASN A 44 -17.27 0.65 32.36
CA ASN A 44 -18.59 1.24 32.66
C ASN A 44 -19.77 0.49 32.01
N VAL A 45 -19.64 -0.82 31.80
CA VAL A 45 -20.66 -1.67 31.18
C VAL A 45 -21.67 -2.17 32.19
N ASP A 46 -22.95 -2.02 31.87
CA ASP A 46 -24.03 -2.71 32.56
C ASP A 46 -24.21 -4.11 31.94
N ILE A 47 -23.64 -5.12 32.61
CA ILE A 47 -23.55 -6.50 32.10
C ILE A 47 -24.93 -7.13 31.92
N GLU A 48 -25.88 -6.81 32.80
CA GLU A 48 -27.23 -7.39 32.77
C GLU A 48 -28.03 -6.96 31.54
N THR A 49 -27.82 -5.71 31.09
CA THR A 49 -28.54 -5.15 29.94
C THR A 49 -27.71 -5.11 28.66
N PHE A 50 -26.44 -5.53 28.71
CA PHE A 50 -25.56 -5.54 27.54
C PHE A 50 -26.08 -6.45 26.43
N LYS A 51 -26.09 -5.90 25.22
CA LYS A 51 -26.46 -6.59 23.99
C LYS A 51 -25.64 -6.04 22.82
N THR A 52 -25.73 -6.72 21.68
CA THR A 52 -25.06 -6.34 20.44
C THR A 52 -26.07 -6.14 19.31
N LEU A 53 -25.68 -5.39 18.29
CA LEU A 53 -26.45 -5.30 17.06
C LEU A 53 -26.18 -6.56 16.22
N ASN A 54 -26.92 -7.63 16.49
CA ASN A 54 -26.82 -8.92 15.78
C ASN A 54 -27.49 -8.86 14.40
N SER A 55 -26.96 -8.05 13.50
CA SER A 55 -27.43 -7.95 12.11
C SER A 55 -26.87 -9.06 11.20
N GLY A 56 -25.78 -9.72 11.62
CA GLY A 56 -25.02 -10.67 10.81
C GLY A 56 -24.09 -10.01 9.78
N ASP A 57 -24.14 -8.69 9.61
CA ASP A 57 -23.23 -7.96 8.72
C ASP A 57 -21.87 -7.68 9.38
N TYR A 58 -20.87 -7.41 8.54
CA TYR A 58 -19.51 -7.10 9.01
C TYR A 58 -19.43 -5.75 9.74
N TYR A 59 -20.35 -4.83 9.48
CA TYR A 59 -20.32 -3.47 10.01
C TYR A 59 -20.73 -3.38 11.48
N THR A 60 -21.63 -4.25 11.94
CA THR A 60 -22.13 -4.20 13.32
C THR A 60 -21.37 -5.09 14.30
N LYS A 61 -20.38 -5.87 13.85
CA LYS A 61 -19.65 -6.82 14.70
C LYS A 61 -18.97 -6.17 15.91
N ASN A 62 -18.57 -4.91 15.77
CA ASN A 62 -17.92 -4.13 16.80
C ASN A 62 -18.87 -3.13 17.48
N ILE A 63 -20.19 -3.33 17.40
CA ILE A 63 -21.18 -2.47 18.06
C ILE A 63 -21.84 -3.18 19.24
N GLY A 64 -21.57 -2.67 20.44
CA GLY A 64 -22.21 -3.08 21.69
C GLY A 64 -23.07 -1.96 22.25
N LEU A 65 -24.04 -2.29 23.09
CA LEU A 65 -24.83 -1.32 23.83
C LEU A 65 -25.39 -1.92 25.11
N ASP A 66 -25.52 -1.11 26.14
CA ASP A 66 -26.27 -1.42 27.35
C ASP A 66 -27.37 -0.36 27.58
N LYS A 67 -27.99 -0.33 28.77
CA LYS A 67 -29.04 0.67 29.07
C LYS A 67 -28.54 2.12 29.12
N ASN A 68 -27.25 2.33 29.32
CA ASN A 68 -26.61 3.62 29.54
C ASN A 68 -25.75 4.08 28.34
N ASN A 69 -25.03 3.16 27.68
CA ASN A 69 -23.94 3.46 26.76
C ASN A 69 -24.04 2.71 25.43
N VAL A 70 -23.50 3.33 24.37
CA VAL A 70 -23.18 2.70 23.09
C VAL A 70 -21.67 2.54 22.98
N TYR A 71 -21.22 1.39 22.48
CA TYR A 71 -19.81 1.02 22.37
C TYR A 71 -19.42 0.78 20.91
N PHE A 72 -18.40 1.49 20.43
CA PHE A 72 -17.71 1.22 19.17
C PHE A 72 -16.38 0.52 19.50
N GLY A 73 -16.37 -0.81 19.38
CA GLY A 73 -15.31 -1.64 19.94
C GLY A 73 -15.25 -1.44 21.46
N ASN A 74 -14.11 -0.96 21.96
CA ASN A 74 -13.89 -0.64 23.36
C ASN A 74 -14.12 0.85 23.71
N VAL A 75 -14.59 1.66 22.76
CA VAL A 75 -14.80 3.11 22.95
C VAL A 75 -16.27 3.41 23.27
N ILE A 76 -16.51 4.15 24.35
CA ILE A 76 -17.85 4.64 24.72
C ILE A 76 -18.20 5.87 23.87
N ILE A 77 -19.36 5.84 23.22
CA ILE A 77 -19.95 6.98 22.49
C ILE A 77 -21.08 7.55 23.33
N SER A 78 -20.73 8.46 24.24
CA SER A 78 -21.59 8.90 25.36
C SER A 78 -22.79 9.76 24.95
N ASP A 79 -22.79 10.32 23.74
CA ASP A 79 -23.88 11.15 23.23
C ASP A 79 -24.87 10.41 22.33
N LEU A 80 -24.64 9.12 22.07
CA LEU A 80 -25.62 8.25 21.43
C LEU A 80 -26.56 7.65 22.48
N VAL A 81 -27.87 7.75 22.24
CA VAL A 81 -28.89 7.17 23.12
C VAL A 81 -29.14 5.69 22.78
N PRO A 82 -28.79 4.72 23.66
CA PRO A 82 -28.79 3.30 23.30
C PRO A 82 -30.14 2.74 22.84
N ASN A 83 -31.24 3.12 23.50
CA ASN A 83 -32.57 2.62 23.17
C ASN A 83 -33.15 3.18 21.86
N LYS A 84 -32.50 4.19 21.27
CA LYS A 84 -32.88 4.81 20.00
C LYS A 84 -31.91 4.49 18.86
N LEU A 85 -30.81 3.79 19.15
CA LEU A 85 -29.77 3.49 18.17
C LEU A 85 -30.31 2.67 17.00
N LYS A 86 -30.01 3.12 15.78
CA LYS A 86 -30.39 2.51 14.51
C LYS A 86 -29.18 2.40 13.59
N VAL A 87 -29.12 1.29 12.86
CA VAL A 87 -28.15 1.08 11.79
C VAL A 87 -28.69 1.73 10.52
N ILE A 88 -27.90 2.63 9.93
CA ILE A 88 -28.20 3.24 8.63
C ILE A 88 -27.64 2.37 7.49
N GLY A 89 -26.51 1.69 7.73
CA GLY A 89 -25.74 0.92 6.74
C GLY A 89 -24.42 1.61 6.40
N ASN A 90 -23.51 0.93 5.70
CA ASN A 90 -22.18 1.45 5.31
C ASN A 90 -21.33 2.00 6.48
N GLY A 91 -21.53 1.47 7.69
CA GLY A 91 -20.84 1.93 8.91
C GLY A 91 -21.46 3.19 9.54
N TYR A 92 -22.65 3.60 9.12
CA TYR A 92 -23.35 4.75 9.69
C TYR A 92 -24.42 4.32 10.72
N TYR A 93 -24.48 5.05 11.82
CA TYR A 93 -25.36 4.82 12.97
C TYR A 93 -26.00 6.12 13.42
N THR A 94 -27.23 6.06 13.93
CA THR A 94 -27.93 7.24 14.47
C THR A 94 -28.86 6.89 15.61
N ASP A 95 -29.06 7.80 16.56
CA ASP A 95 -30.14 7.74 17.55
C ASP A 95 -31.33 8.66 17.21
N GLY A 96 -31.31 9.25 16.02
CA GLY A 96 -32.26 10.27 15.54
C GLY A 96 -31.87 11.72 15.87
N THR A 97 -30.92 11.95 16.78
CA THR A 97 -30.37 13.27 17.13
C THR A 97 -28.91 13.37 16.67
N ASN A 98 -28.08 12.43 17.11
CA ASN A 98 -26.68 12.29 16.74
C ASN A 98 -26.52 11.20 15.68
N SER A 99 -25.54 11.39 14.79
CA SER A 99 -25.16 10.42 13.76
C SER A 99 -23.66 10.23 13.77
N TYR A 100 -23.21 9.00 13.55
CA TYR A 100 -21.80 8.65 13.54
C TYR A 100 -21.49 7.74 12.36
N PHE A 101 -20.30 7.92 11.80
CA PHE A 101 -19.62 6.88 11.03
C PHE A 101 -18.69 6.09 11.95
N PHE A 102 -18.64 4.78 11.79
CA PHE A 102 -17.64 3.89 12.36
C PHE A 102 -17.19 2.89 11.29
N SER A 103 -15.90 2.92 11.00
CA SER A 103 -15.29 2.06 10.00
C SER A 103 -15.31 0.61 10.48
N PRO A 104 -15.73 -0.34 9.62
CA PRO A 104 -15.60 -1.75 9.96
C PRO A 104 -14.16 -2.25 9.74
N PHE A 105 -13.31 -1.45 9.09
CA PHE A 105 -11.93 -1.75 8.76
C PHE A 105 -11.00 -0.96 9.68
N SER A 106 -9.98 -1.64 10.19
CA SER A 106 -8.92 -0.99 10.95
C SER A 106 -7.90 -0.32 10.03
N GLU A 107 -7.36 0.81 10.45
CA GLU A 107 -6.26 1.51 9.80
C GLU A 107 -5.06 1.54 10.75
N LEU A 108 -3.85 1.32 10.23
CA LEU A 108 -2.63 1.49 11.03
C LEU A 108 -2.37 2.98 11.23
N ASP A 109 -2.52 3.44 12.46
CA ASP A 109 -2.03 4.75 12.86
C ASP A 109 -0.50 4.71 12.95
N LYS A 110 0.16 5.47 12.07
CA LYS A 110 1.61 5.46 11.94
C LYS A 110 2.30 6.13 13.14
N ASP A 111 1.62 7.04 13.83
CA ASP A 111 2.22 7.77 14.95
C ASP A 111 2.24 6.91 16.22
N SER A 112 1.15 6.22 16.50
CA SER A 112 1.06 5.30 17.64
C SER A 112 1.52 3.87 17.31
N SER A 113 1.68 3.52 16.03
CA SER A 113 1.91 2.14 15.55
C SER A 113 0.80 1.16 15.95
N ASN A 114 -0.41 1.67 16.20
CA ASN A 114 -1.58 0.90 16.58
C ASN A 114 -2.60 0.84 15.44
N TYR A 115 -3.29 -0.29 15.33
CA TYR A 115 -4.48 -0.40 14.50
C TYR A 115 -5.67 0.24 15.20
N ILE A 116 -6.25 1.26 14.58
CA ILE A 116 -7.45 1.94 15.07
C ILE A 116 -8.62 1.65 14.14
N TYR A 117 -9.84 1.66 14.68
CA TYR A 117 -11.05 1.66 13.87
C TYR A 117 -11.57 3.09 13.81
N PRO A 118 -11.40 3.82 12.69
CA PRO A 118 -11.81 5.21 12.60
C PRO A 118 -13.31 5.37 12.86
N TYR A 119 -13.68 6.36 13.66
CA TYR A 119 -15.07 6.81 13.78
C TYR A 119 -15.13 8.34 13.73
N LYS A 120 -16.27 8.86 13.30
CA LYS A 120 -16.48 10.30 13.15
C LYS A 120 -17.93 10.67 13.46
N LYS A 121 -18.12 11.67 14.33
CA LYS A 121 -19.42 12.30 14.55
C LYS A 121 -19.79 13.12 13.32
N ILE A 122 -21.07 13.05 12.95
CA ILE A 122 -21.65 13.81 11.86
C ILE A 122 -22.62 14.82 12.46
N GLU A 123 -22.22 16.08 12.45
CA GLU A 123 -22.95 17.14 13.15
C GLU A 123 -24.18 17.61 12.38
N ASN A 124 -25.30 17.79 13.07
CA ASN A 124 -26.51 18.45 12.59
C ASN A 124 -27.14 17.86 11.32
N VAL A 125 -26.95 16.56 11.05
CA VAL A 125 -27.52 15.89 9.88
C VAL A 125 -28.81 15.16 10.20
N LYS A 126 -29.84 15.44 9.40
CA LYS A 126 -31.11 14.69 9.38
C LYS A 126 -31.21 13.84 8.13
N ASN A 127 -32.00 12.77 8.18
CA ASN A 127 -32.30 11.91 7.02
C ASN A 127 -31.09 11.26 6.34
N LEU A 128 -30.01 11.01 7.09
CA LEU A 128 -28.84 10.30 6.58
C LEU A 128 -29.23 8.87 6.17
N LYS A 129 -28.82 8.48 4.97
CA LYS A 129 -29.07 7.16 4.38
C LYS A 129 -27.78 6.61 3.79
N ALA A 130 -27.54 5.32 3.95
CA ALA A 130 -26.44 4.65 3.27
C ALA A 130 -26.62 4.74 1.76
N LEU A 131 -25.55 5.04 1.03
CA LEU A 131 -25.57 5.07 -0.42
C LEU A 131 -25.41 3.64 -0.96
N LYS A 132 -26.44 3.13 -1.64
CA LYS A 132 -26.43 1.77 -2.19
C LYS A 132 -25.31 1.60 -3.22
N ASN A 133 -24.59 0.48 -3.16
CA ASN A 133 -23.46 0.12 -4.03
C ASN A 133 -22.18 0.98 -3.85
N PHE A 134 -22.16 1.89 -2.88
CA PHE A 134 -21.00 2.70 -2.54
C PHE A 134 -20.64 2.45 -1.07
N GLU A 135 -19.75 1.50 -0.81
CA GLU A 135 -19.31 1.17 0.55
C GLU A 135 -18.72 2.39 1.25
N LEU A 136 -19.00 2.54 2.54
CA LEU A 136 -18.55 3.69 3.36
C LEU A 136 -19.14 5.06 2.97
N PHE A 137 -20.06 5.10 1.99
CA PHE A 137 -20.77 6.33 1.62
C PHE A 137 -22.15 6.46 2.27
N ALA A 138 -22.55 7.69 2.56
CA ALA A 138 -23.90 8.05 2.94
C ALA A 138 -24.34 9.36 2.29
N VAL A 139 -25.64 9.63 2.27
CA VAL A 139 -26.25 10.84 1.71
C VAL A 139 -27.38 11.32 2.61
N ASN A 140 -27.60 12.62 2.68
CA ASN A 140 -28.74 13.20 3.41
C ASN A 140 -29.75 13.94 2.51
N GLY A 141 -29.57 13.84 1.18
CA GLY A 141 -30.34 14.55 0.17
C GLY A 141 -29.68 15.83 -0.34
N GLU A 142 -28.75 16.41 0.43
CA GLU A 142 -28.00 17.63 0.07
C GLU A 142 -26.51 17.34 -0.15
N ASN A 143 -25.92 16.55 0.74
CA ASN A 143 -24.50 16.24 0.77
C ASN A 143 -24.26 14.75 0.57
N VAL A 144 -23.10 14.45 -0.01
CA VAL A 144 -22.51 13.11 -0.04
C VAL A 144 -21.43 13.03 1.02
N TYR A 145 -21.41 11.93 1.77
CA TYR A 145 -20.46 11.66 2.83
C TYR A 145 -19.63 10.42 2.49
N TYR A 146 -18.32 10.47 2.70
CA TYR A 146 -17.41 9.33 2.68
C TYR A 146 -16.71 9.23 4.03
N LYS A 147 -16.82 8.07 4.70
CA LYS A 147 -16.27 7.86 6.06
C LYS A 147 -16.67 8.98 7.06
N GLY A 148 -17.90 9.49 6.95
CA GLY A 148 -18.41 10.58 7.81
C GLY A 148 -17.98 11.99 7.40
N GLU A 149 -17.24 12.16 6.32
CA GLU A 149 -16.77 13.46 5.82
C GLU A 149 -17.51 13.88 4.56
N ILE A 150 -17.86 15.17 4.45
CA ILE A 150 -18.57 15.71 3.28
C ILE A 150 -17.64 15.77 2.07
N LEU A 151 -18.08 15.22 0.92
CA LEU A 151 -17.47 15.50 -0.38
C LEU A 151 -18.01 16.83 -0.88
N LYS A 152 -17.19 17.88 -0.73
CA LYS A 152 -17.59 19.24 -1.10
C LYS A 152 -17.88 19.34 -2.61
N ASN A 153 -19.06 19.86 -2.95
CA ASN A 153 -19.54 20.06 -4.34
C ASN A 153 -19.80 18.77 -5.14
N ALA A 154 -19.97 17.63 -4.46
CA ALA A 154 -20.22 16.36 -5.15
C ALA A 154 -21.55 16.33 -5.90
N ASP A 155 -21.49 15.96 -7.19
CA ASP A 155 -22.69 15.60 -7.96
C ASP A 155 -23.00 14.11 -7.81
N LEU A 156 -23.89 13.80 -6.87
CA LEU A 156 -24.30 12.43 -6.55
C LEU A 156 -24.78 11.64 -7.78
N ARG A 157 -25.39 12.29 -8.78
CA ARG A 157 -25.95 11.58 -9.95
C ARG A 157 -24.88 11.02 -10.87
N THR A 158 -23.69 11.61 -10.83
CA THR A 158 -22.57 11.29 -11.74
C THR A 158 -21.35 10.75 -11.00
N LEU A 159 -21.41 10.66 -9.67
CA LEU A 159 -20.35 10.13 -8.83
C LEU A 159 -20.04 8.67 -9.20
N LYS A 160 -18.75 8.39 -9.37
CA LYS A 160 -18.18 7.08 -9.69
C LYS A 160 -16.95 6.84 -8.84
N ILE A 161 -16.75 5.58 -8.46
CA ILE A 161 -15.48 5.12 -7.88
C ILE A 161 -14.54 4.88 -9.06
N ILE A 162 -13.37 5.52 -9.05
CA ILE A 162 -12.35 5.32 -10.09
C ILE A 162 -11.73 3.95 -9.90
N ASP A 163 -11.33 3.66 -8.67
CA ASP A 163 -10.78 2.39 -8.24
C ASP A 163 -11.09 2.17 -6.75
N LYS A 164 -11.48 0.95 -6.41
CA LYS A 164 -12.00 0.62 -5.06
C LYS A 164 -10.90 0.57 -4.01
N ASP A 165 -9.68 0.25 -4.41
CA ASP A 165 -8.56 -0.01 -3.51
C ASP A 165 -7.75 1.27 -3.21
N THR A 166 -7.93 2.31 -4.02
CA THR A 166 -7.17 3.57 -3.93
C THR A 166 -7.94 4.75 -3.32
N GLU A 167 -9.23 4.60 -3.02
CA GLU A 167 -10.09 5.66 -2.47
C GLU A 167 -10.18 6.93 -3.35
N TYR A 168 -10.01 6.79 -4.67
CA TYR A 168 -10.27 7.87 -5.63
C TYR A 168 -11.68 7.79 -6.20
N PHE A 169 -12.33 8.95 -6.27
CA PHE A 169 -13.70 9.11 -6.77
C PHE A 169 -13.76 10.28 -7.74
N ALA A 170 -14.69 10.26 -8.67
CA ALA A 170 -14.96 11.42 -9.51
C ALA A 170 -16.47 11.55 -9.78
N ASP A 171 -16.94 12.80 -9.83
CA ASP A 171 -18.22 13.13 -10.45
C ASP A 171 -17.98 13.73 -11.85
N LYS A 172 -19.00 14.24 -12.53
CA LYS A 172 -18.86 14.83 -13.87
C LYS A 172 -17.80 15.95 -13.97
N GLU A 173 -17.48 16.63 -12.88
CA GLU A 173 -16.60 17.80 -12.87
C GLU A 173 -15.43 17.66 -11.91
N ASN A 174 -15.59 16.98 -10.78
CA ASN A 174 -14.67 17.03 -9.66
C ASN A 174 -14.05 15.66 -9.42
N VAL A 175 -12.82 15.69 -8.92
CA VAL A 175 -12.04 14.49 -8.58
C VAL A 175 -11.68 14.56 -7.10
N TYR A 176 -11.81 13.45 -6.40
CA TYR A 176 -11.62 13.36 -4.97
C TYR A 176 -10.63 12.25 -4.63
N TYR A 177 -9.81 12.49 -3.61
CA TYR A 177 -9.11 11.44 -2.86
C TYR A 177 -9.68 11.43 -1.45
N ARG A 178 -10.29 10.31 -1.04
CA ARG A 178 -11.13 10.27 0.17
C ARG A 178 -12.19 11.38 0.09
N SER A 179 -12.25 12.27 1.09
CA SER A 179 -13.14 13.44 1.14
C SER A 179 -12.54 14.71 0.54
N LYS A 180 -11.24 14.70 0.15
CA LYS A 180 -10.53 15.88 -0.31
C LYS A 180 -10.76 16.08 -1.80
N LEU A 181 -11.21 17.28 -2.17
CA LEU A 181 -11.29 17.73 -3.55
C LEU A 181 -9.87 17.95 -4.10
N LEU A 182 -9.50 17.19 -5.12
CA LEU A 182 -8.21 17.35 -5.80
C LEU A 182 -8.23 18.61 -6.68
N PRO A 183 -7.08 19.26 -6.90
CA PRO A 183 -7.00 20.48 -7.69
C PRO A 183 -7.07 20.19 -9.20
N ILE A 184 -7.99 19.36 -9.68
CA ILE A 184 -8.17 19.00 -11.09
C ILE A 184 -9.67 18.83 -11.39
N LYS A 185 -10.04 19.11 -12.64
CA LYS A 185 -11.38 18.79 -13.15
C LYS A 185 -11.40 17.41 -13.78
N ASN A 186 -12.49 16.68 -13.62
CA ASN A 186 -12.61 15.36 -14.22
C ASN A 186 -12.58 15.47 -15.75
N SER A 187 -11.55 14.87 -16.36
CA SER A 187 -11.35 14.82 -17.81
C SER A 187 -12.04 13.62 -18.48
N GLU A 188 -12.63 12.73 -17.68
CA GLU A 188 -13.09 11.39 -18.07
C GLU A 188 -11.98 10.42 -18.52
N LYS A 189 -10.71 10.83 -18.48
CA LYS A 189 -9.53 10.03 -18.85
C LYS A 189 -8.60 9.75 -17.66
N LEU A 190 -9.21 9.60 -16.48
CA LEU A 190 -8.51 9.25 -15.25
C LEU A 190 -8.21 7.75 -15.23
N LYS A 191 -6.98 7.39 -14.85
CA LYS A 191 -6.53 6.01 -14.70
C LYS A 191 -5.70 5.85 -13.44
N ILE A 192 -5.73 4.66 -12.88
CA ILE A 192 -4.76 4.24 -11.87
C ILE A 192 -3.54 3.67 -12.57
N VAL A 193 -2.36 4.13 -12.20
CA VAL A 193 -1.08 3.62 -12.70
C VAL A 193 -0.21 3.21 -11.53
N SER A 194 0.44 2.06 -11.66
CA SER A 194 1.36 1.50 -10.66
C SER A 194 2.35 0.56 -11.35
N SER A 195 3.48 0.28 -10.68
CA SER A 195 4.30 -0.89 -10.99
C SER A 195 4.02 -1.97 -9.93
N GLU A 196 4.39 -3.23 -10.22
CA GLU A 196 4.13 -4.36 -9.31
C GLU A 196 4.66 -4.12 -7.89
N GLN A 197 5.77 -3.39 -7.78
CA GLN A 197 6.50 -3.15 -6.54
C GLN A 197 6.47 -1.68 -6.08
N GLY A 198 5.78 -0.83 -6.83
CA GLY A 198 5.80 0.62 -6.67
C GLY A 198 4.55 1.19 -6.03
N ASP A 199 4.57 2.51 -5.87
CA ASP A 199 3.40 3.25 -5.41
C ASP A 199 2.30 3.30 -6.48
N THR A 200 1.07 3.56 -6.03
CA THR A 200 -0.11 3.69 -6.89
C THR A 200 -0.50 5.16 -7.03
N PHE A 201 -0.74 5.60 -8.26
CA PHE A 201 -1.01 6.98 -8.61
C PHE A 201 -2.33 7.11 -9.36
N LEU A 202 -3.01 8.24 -9.16
CA LEU A 202 -4.03 8.70 -10.09
C LEU A 202 -3.35 9.52 -11.18
N TYR A 203 -3.56 9.13 -12.44
CA TYR A 203 -3.02 9.78 -13.62
C TYR A 203 -4.15 10.23 -14.53
N ASP A 204 -4.14 11.51 -14.91
CA ASP A 204 -5.04 12.03 -15.93
C ASP A 204 -4.34 12.03 -17.29
N GLU A 205 -4.75 11.15 -18.19
CA GLU A 205 -4.14 11.07 -19.54
C GLU A 205 -4.39 12.31 -20.39
N ALA A 206 -5.45 13.09 -20.10
CA ALA A 206 -5.77 14.28 -20.89
C ALA A 206 -4.82 15.44 -20.58
N SER A 207 -4.54 15.70 -19.30
CA SER A 207 -3.68 16.80 -18.86
C SER A 207 -2.23 16.38 -18.55
N GLY A 208 -1.98 15.09 -18.37
CA GLY A 208 -0.72 14.57 -17.88
C GLY A 208 -0.48 14.91 -16.41
N TYR A 209 -1.51 15.18 -15.61
CA TYR A 209 -1.37 15.43 -14.17
C TYR A 209 -1.30 14.12 -13.38
N VAL A 210 -0.49 14.13 -12.32
CA VAL A 210 -0.19 12.95 -11.49
C VAL A 210 -0.45 13.27 -10.02
N PHE A 211 -1.13 12.37 -9.33
CA PHE A 211 -1.45 12.47 -7.91
C PHE A 211 -1.12 11.18 -7.17
N ILE A 212 -0.67 11.31 -5.94
CA ILE A 212 -0.58 10.20 -4.97
C ILE A 212 -1.24 10.63 -3.67
N GLY A 213 -2.39 10.02 -3.38
CA GLY A 213 -3.33 10.56 -2.42
C GLY A 213 -3.78 11.97 -2.81
N ASP A 214 -3.60 12.91 -1.89
CA ASP A 214 -3.84 14.34 -2.11
C ASP A 214 -2.58 15.11 -2.53
N TYR A 215 -1.42 14.46 -2.59
CA TYR A 215 -0.20 15.07 -3.10
C TYR A 215 -0.28 15.22 -4.62
N THR A 216 -0.06 16.44 -5.10
CA THR A 216 -0.08 16.80 -6.52
C THR A 216 1.35 17.00 -7.02
N PHE A 217 1.70 16.36 -8.12
CA PHE A 217 2.97 16.64 -8.81
C PHE A 217 2.98 18.07 -9.35
N ASP A 218 4.16 18.63 -9.55
CA ASP A 218 4.34 20.00 -10.03
C ASP A 218 3.75 20.21 -11.43
N LYS A 219 2.60 20.87 -11.48
CA LYS A 219 1.87 21.13 -12.73
C LYS A 219 2.64 21.99 -13.72
N GLU A 220 3.64 22.75 -13.29
CA GLU A 220 4.47 23.52 -14.21
C GLU A 220 5.31 22.61 -15.12
N LYS A 221 5.64 21.40 -14.64
CA LYS A 221 6.43 20.41 -15.40
C LYS A 221 5.57 19.45 -16.20
N ALA A 222 4.26 19.44 -15.96
CA ALA A 222 3.29 18.69 -16.75
C ALA A 222 3.14 19.28 -18.17
N PRO A 223 2.67 18.53 -19.18
CA PRO A 223 2.13 17.17 -19.07
C PRO A 223 3.21 16.16 -18.75
N TYR A 224 2.95 15.29 -17.78
CA TYR A 224 3.78 14.13 -17.53
C TYR A 224 3.34 12.98 -18.43
N LYS A 225 4.31 12.25 -18.96
CA LYS A 225 4.09 10.95 -19.58
C LYS A 225 4.63 9.87 -18.66
N VAL A 226 3.76 8.96 -18.23
CA VAL A 226 4.14 7.81 -17.39
C VAL A 226 4.79 6.71 -18.21
N ILE A 227 5.85 6.11 -17.68
CA ILE A 227 6.47 4.86 -18.17
C ILE A 227 6.74 3.94 -16.97
N GLY A 228 6.60 2.65 -17.19
CA GLY A 228 6.71 1.58 -16.21
C GLY A 228 5.38 1.07 -15.68
N ASN A 229 4.25 1.45 -16.29
CA ASN A 229 2.95 1.02 -15.81
C ASN A 229 2.80 -0.49 -15.96
N ASN A 230 2.33 -1.18 -14.93
CA ASN A 230 2.32 -2.65 -14.82
C ASN A 230 3.70 -3.32 -14.99
N GLY A 231 4.80 -2.56 -14.91
CA GLY A 231 6.13 -3.11 -14.99
C GLY A 231 6.50 -3.90 -13.73
N THR A 232 7.32 -4.92 -13.92
CA THR A 232 7.72 -5.90 -12.90
C THR A 232 9.20 -5.79 -12.53
N ASN A 233 10.00 -5.12 -13.37
CA ASN A 233 11.46 -4.92 -13.22
C ASN A 233 11.84 -3.48 -12.83
N LEU A 234 10.97 -2.80 -12.07
CA LEU A 234 11.18 -1.46 -11.53
C LEU A 234 10.56 -1.30 -10.14
N TYR A 235 11.17 -0.45 -9.31
CA TYR A 235 10.64 -0.10 -7.98
C TYR A 235 9.82 1.19 -7.98
N ASN A 236 10.02 2.07 -8.96
CA ASN A 236 9.37 3.37 -9.02
C ASN A 236 8.87 3.63 -10.44
N LEU A 237 7.63 4.07 -10.57
CA LEU A 237 7.15 4.63 -11.84
C LEU A 237 7.94 5.87 -12.23
N ILE A 238 8.09 6.04 -13.53
CA ILE A 238 8.87 7.10 -14.14
C ILE A 238 7.93 8.05 -14.88
N PHE A 239 8.13 9.35 -14.68
CA PHE A 239 7.29 10.39 -15.26
C PHE A 239 8.17 11.36 -16.05
N ILE A 240 8.01 11.38 -17.37
CA ILE A 240 8.71 12.33 -18.25
C ILE A 240 7.90 13.62 -18.27
N GLY A 241 8.44 14.67 -17.66
CA GLY A 241 7.90 16.03 -17.74
C GLY A 241 8.55 16.85 -18.85
N LYS A 242 8.16 18.12 -18.96
CA LYS A 242 8.66 19.09 -19.95
C LYS A 242 10.18 19.28 -19.92
N ASP A 243 10.78 19.24 -18.74
CA ASP A 243 12.18 19.60 -18.49
C ASP A 243 13.00 18.44 -17.90
N GLY A 244 12.47 17.22 -17.87
CA GLY A 244 13.24 16.05 -17.47
C GLY A 244 12.42 14.88 -16.94
N ILE A 245 13.12 13.97 -16.30
CA ILE A 245 12.56 12.72 -15.78
C ILE A 245 12.36 12.84 -14.28
N TYR A 246 11.19 12.43 -13.81
CA TYR A 246 10.72 12.54 -12.44
C TYR A 246 10.29 11.19 -11.87
N TYR A 247 10.33 11.09 -10.55
CA TYR A 247 9.82 9.96 -9.78
C TYR A 247 9.29 10.45 -8.43
N TYR A 248 8.50 9.60 -7.75
CA TYR A 248 8.10 9.84 -6.37
C TYR A 248 9.07 9.13 -5.42
N ASP A 249 9.64 9.86 -4.46
CA ASP A 249 10.42 9.29 -3.39
C ASP A 249 9.49 9.01 -2.20
N SER A 250 9.12 7.75 -1.99
CA SER A 250 8.18 7.33 -0.94
C SER A 250 8.69 7.57 0.48
N GLU A 251 10.01 7.57 0.68
CA GLU A 251 10.64 7.86 1.97
C GLU A 251 10.55 9.36 2.30
N LYS A 252 10.74 10.22 1.29
CA LYS A 252 10.61 11.68 1.45
C LYS A 252 9.19 12.20 1.21
N LYS A 253 8.29 11.34 0.73
CA LYS A 253 6.91 11.64 0.33
C LYS A 253 6.79 12.86 -0.60
N LYS A 254 7.62 12.89 -1.64
CA LYS A 254 7.62 13.99 -2.61
C LYS A 254 8.14 13.57 -3.97
N GLN A 255 7.70 14.30 -4.98
CA GLN A 255 8.27 14.25 -6.31
C GLN A 255 9.71 14.77 -6.31
N LEU A 256 10.59 14.08 -7.04
CA LEU A 256 11.97 14.49 -7.30
C LEU A 256 12.30 14.37 -8.79
N LYS A 257 13.19 15.25 -9.28
CA LYS A 257 13.79 15.15 -10.61
C LYS A 257 14.97 14.17 -10.55
N ALA A 258 14.94 13.14 -11.38
CA ALA A 258 16.02 12.19 -11.55
C ALA A 258 17.15 12.74 -12.45
N GLY A 259 16.79 13.51 -13.47
CA GLY A 259 17.73 14.09 -14.43
C GLY A 259 17.00 14.73 -15.61
N ASP A 260 17.77 15.19 -16.59
CA ASP A 260 17.22 15.71 -17.85
C ASP A 260 16.62 14.58 -18.70
N ASN A 261 15.83 14.95 -19.70
CA ASN A 261 15.22 13.97 -20.60
C ASN A 261 16.32 13.31 -21.45
N ILE A 262 16.38 11.97 -21.40
CA ILE A 262 17.35 11.16 -22.16
C ILE A 262 16.75 10.56 -23.44
N PHE A 263 15.45 10.77 -23.69
CA PHE A 263 14.71 10.19 -24.80
C PHE A 263 14.55 11.16 -25.97
N ILE A 264 14.54 10.60 -27.17
CA ILE A 264 14.37 11.34 -28.42
C ILE A 264 12.90 11.27 -28.84
N GLY A 265 12.23 12.41 -28.83
CA GLY A 265 10.84 12.51 -29.29
C GLY A 265 9.84 11.74 -28.43
N ASN A 266 8.99 10.90 -29.04
CA ASN A 266 7.90 10.23 -28.34
C ASN A 266 8.32 8.89 -27.76
N THR A 267 7.98 8.66 -26.49
CA THR A 267 8.19 7.35 -25.85
C THR A 267 6.98 6.41 -25.93
N GLU A 268 7.16 5.10 -26.00
CA GLU A 268 6.02 4.16 -26.00
C GLU A 268 6.41 2.84 -25.33
N GLU A 269 5.56 2.31 -24.45
CA GLU A 269 5.75 0.97 -23.91
C GLU A 269 5.32 -0.07 -24.94
N ILE A 270 6.24 -0.96 -25.32
CA ILE A 270 5.99 -2.01 -26.32
C ILE A 270 5.85 -3.40 -25.70
N SER A 271 6.28 -3.55 -24.45
CA SER A 271 6.13 -4.73 -23.59
C SER A 271 6.35 -4.29 -22.15
N PRO A 272 5.84 -5.02 -21.13
CA PRO A 272 6.23 -4.76 -19.75
C PRO A 272 7.76 -4.62 -19.62
N ASN A 273 8.18 -3.56 -18.95
CA ASN A 273 9.59 -3.17 -18.75
C ASN A 273 10.38 -2.73 -19.98
N ILE A 274 9.81 -2.75 -21.19
CA ILE A 274 10.48 -2.42 -22.45
C ILE A 274 9.72 -1.30 -23.16
N PHE A 275 10.44 -0.27 -23.56
CA PHE A 275 9.84 0.90 -24.17
C PHE A 275 10.78 1.50 -25.21
N THR A 276 10.22 2.22 -26.16
CA THR A 276 10.95 2.87 -27.24
C THR A 276 10.88 4.38 -27.11
N ASP A 277 11.78 5.05 -27.79
CA ASP A 277 11.60 6.43 -28.23
C ASP A 277 11.49 6.50 -29.77
N ASP A 278 11.70 7.66 -30.39
CA ASP A 278 11.64 7.79 -31.84
C ASP A 278 12.76 7.03 -32.57
N GLU A 279 13.85 6.62 -31.89
CA GLU A 279 15.02 5.98 -32.52
C GLU A 279 15.48 4.68 -31.84
N ASN A 280 15.24 4.51 -30.55
CA ASN A 280 15.93 3.59 -29.68
C ASN A 280 14.93 2.73 -28.89
N ILE A 281 15.39 1.57 -28.44
CA ILE A 281 14.68 0.70 -27.51
C ILE A 281 15.43 0.68 -26.17
N TYR A 282 14.67 0.74 -25.08
CA TYR A 282 15.14 0.81 -23.70
C TYR A 282 14.46 -0.26 -22.86
N TYR A 283 15.06 -0.54 -21.70
CA TYR A 283 14.45 -1.39 -20.70
C TYR A 283 14.74 -0.92 -19.27
N PHE A 284 13.85 -1.30 -18.36
CA PHE A 284 14.08 -1.15 -16.92
C PHE A 284 14.85 -2.33 -16.37
N SER A 285 15.74 -2.05 -15.43
CA SER A 285 16.33 -3.04 -14.53
C SER A 285 16.23 -2.52 -13.11
N ALA A 286 16.17 -3.40 -12.12
CA ALA A 286 16.06 -2.97 -10.74
C ALA A 286 16.76 -3.92 -9.79
N TYR A 287 17.36 -3.35 -8.75
CA TYR A 287 18.07 -4.09 -7.72
C TYR A 287 17.93 -3.40 -6.35
N SER A 288 18.05 -4.21 -5.30
CA SER A 288 18.06 -3.72 -3.93
C SER A 288 19.45 -3.83 -3.32
N VAL A 289 19.82 -2.87 -2.48
CA VAL A 289 21.06 -2.93 -1.70
C VAL A 289 20.69 -3.18 -0.25
N ARG A 290 21.32 -4.17 0.38
CA ARG A 290 21.11 -4.55 1.78
C ARG A 290 22.40 -4.47 2.59
N SER A 291 22.30 -4.27 3.90
CA SER A 291 23.47 -4.21 4.79
C SER A 291 24.13 -5.58 4.98
N GLY A 292 25.45 -5.68 4.80
CA GLY A 292 26.22 -6.92 4.94
C GLY A 292 26.65 -7.31 6.36
N SER A 293 26.09 -6.70 7.41
CA SER A 293 26.55 -6.89 8.80
C SER A 293 25.77 -7.99 9.52
N ARG A 294 26.46 -8.90 10.22
CA ARG A 294 25.84 -9.90 11.13
C ARG A 294 24.98 -9.28 12.24
N LYS A 295 25.16 -7.98 12.55
CA LYS A 295 24.40 -7.27 13.60
C LYS A 295 23.09 -6.64 13.09
N ASN A 296 22.97 -6.39 11.79
CA ASN A 296 21.78 -5.83 11.14
C ASN A 296 21.36 -6.82 10.05
N LEU A 297 20.47 -7.76 10.36
CA LEU A 297 20.02 -8.85 9.47
C LEU A 297 19.55 -8.33 8.09
N GLY A 298 20.48 -8.14 7.13
CA GLY A 298 20.17 -7.81 5.74
C GLY A 298 19.22 -6.62 5.57
N GLU A 299 19.36 -5.56 6.37
CA GLU A 299 18.47 -4.40 6.35
C GLU A 299 18.48 -3.73 4.96
N LEU A 300 17.31 -3.39 4.44
CA LEU A 300 17.17 -2.75 3.13
C LEU A 300 17.70 -1.32 3.18
N LEU A 301 18.78 -1.05 2.44
CA LEU A 301 19.43 0.26 2.38
C LEU A 301 18.88 1.12 1.25
N SER A 302 18.64 0.51 0.09
CA SER A 302 18.08 1.21 -1.06
C SER A 302 17.39 0.29 -2.03
N ARG A 303 16.45 0.85 -2.77
CA ARG A 303 15.86 0.29 -3.99
C ARG A 303 16.26 1.17 -5.17
N ASN A 304 16.76 0.54 -6.23
CA ASN A 304 17.31 1.21 -7.39
C ASN A 304 16.55 0.75 -8.63
N THR A 305 16.05 1.70 -9.41
CA THR A 305 15.51 1.47 -10.76
C THR A 305 16.47 2.09 -11.75
N GLU A 306 16.87 1.35 -12.77
CA GLU A 306 17.81 1.77 -13.79
C GLU A 306 17.15 1.73 -15.16
N ILE A 307 17.55 2.67 -16.02
CA ILE A 307 17.14 2.73 -17.42
C ILE A 307 18.35 2.38 -18.27
N TYR A 308 18.20 1.38 -19.12
CA TYR A 308 19.22 0.93 -20.06
C TYR A 308 18.77 1.17 -21.48
N TYR A 309 19.68 1.70 -22.30
CA TYR A 309 19.58 1.63 -23.75
C TYR A 309 19.94 0.21 -24.20
N LEU A 310 19.04 -0.43 -24.95
CA LEU A 310 19.28 -1.76 -25.51
C LEU A 310 19.94 -1.67 -26.88
N ASP A 311 19.31 -0.96 -27.82
CA ASP A 311 19.73 -0.86 -29.23
C ASP A 311 18.90 0.21 -29.97
N LYS A 312 19.19 0.43 -31.27
CA LYS A 312 18.27 1.11 -32.19
C LYS A 312 16.99 0.29 -32.35
N LYS A 313 15.83 0.96 -32.37
CA LYS A 313 14.51 0.31 -32.42
C LYS A 313 14.26 -0.41 -33.75
N ASP A 314 14.89 0.05 -34.82
CA ASP A 314 14.71 -0.52 -36.15
C ASP A 314 15.10 -2.00 -36.21
N GLY A 315 14.23 -2.80 -36.83
CA GLY A 315 14.41 -4.22 -37.04
C GLY A 315 14.09 -5.11 -35.83
N TRP A 316 13.57 -4.55 -34.73
CA TRP A 316 12.97 -5.33 -33.65
C TRP A 316 11.52 -5.67 -33.98
N GLU A 317 11.18 -6.96 -33.89
CA GLU A 317 9.84 -7.47 -34.17
C GLU A 317 9.38 -8.37 -33.01
N LYS A 318 8.17 -8.13 -32.52
CA LYS A 318 7.53 -9.03 -31.55
C LYS A 318 7.08 -10.30 -32.27
N VAL A 319 7.51 -11.45 -31.79
CA VAL A 319 7.18 -12.76 -32.38
C VAL A 319 5.95 -13.34 -31.70
N LYS A 320 5.95 -13.42 -30.36
CA LYS A 320 4.86 -14.03 -29.60
C LYS A 320 4.90 -13.65 -28.12
N ASP A 321 3.75 -13.50 -27.49
CA ASP A 321 3.62 -13.43 -26.03
C ASP A 321 3.59 -14.83 -25.42
N ILE A 322 4.18 -15.01 -24.24
CA ILE A 322 4.11 -16.26 -23.48
C ILE A 322 3.08 -16.06 -22.37
N ARG A 323 2.01 -16.87 -22.39
CA ARG A 323 0.87 -16.83 -21.48
C ARG A 323 0.28 -15.43 -21.38
N GLU A 324 -0.17 -14.93 -22.53
CA GLU A 324 -0.73 -13.57 -22.65
C GLU A 324 0.23 -12.47 -22.13
N GLY A 325 1.53 -12.74 -22.10
CA GLY A 325 2.57 -11.82 -21.66
C GLY A 325 2.86 -11.87 -20.16
N SER A 326 2.17 -12.69 -19.38
CA SER A 326 2.37 -12.82 -17.93
C SER A 326 3.77 -13.34 -17.56
N ILE A 327 4.34 -14.23 -18.36
CA ILE A 327 5.70 -14.75 -18.17
C ILE A 327 6.72 -13.86 -18.89
N GLY A 328 6.41 -13.48 -20.12
CA GLY A 328 7.30 -12.66 -20.94
C GLY A 328 6.89 -12.71 -22.41
N SER A 329 7.79 -12.26 -23.28
CA SER A 329 7.56 -12.24 -24.73
C SER A 329 8.81 -12.56 -25.53
N ILE A 330 8.61 -13.13 -26.71
CA ILE A 330 9.66 -13.50 -27.66
C ILE A 330 9.76 -12.43 -28.74
N TRP A 331 10.97 -11.97 -28.98
CA TRP A 331 11.31 -10.92 -29.94
C TRP A 331 12.41 -11.37 -30.88
N LYS A 332 12.49 -10.73 -32.04
CA LYS A 332 13.48 -11.02 -33.08
C LYS A 332 14.17 -9.74 -33.51
N LYS A 333 15.48 -9.84 -33.76
CA LYS A 333 16.26 -8.84 -34.50
C LYS A 333 17.22 -9.52 -35.46
N GLY A 334 16.99 -9.34 -36.76
CA GLY A 334 17.70 -10.10 -37.79
C GLY A 334 17.53 -11.62 -37.59
N ASN A 335 18.64 -12.35 -37.45
CA ASN A 335 18.63 -13.81 -37.23
C ASN A 335 18.72 -14.23 -35.75
N LYS A 336 18.58 -13.28 -34.81
CA LYS A 336 18.67 -13.55 -33.37
C LYS A 336 17.29 -13.41 -32.72
N TYR A 337 17.06 -14.22 -31.70
CA TYR A 337 15.83 -14.21 -30.90
C TYR A 337 16.13 -13.88 -29.45
N TYR A 338 15.19 -13.21 -28.82
CA TYR A 338 15.29 -12.65 -27.48
C TYR A 338 14.04 -12.99 -26.69
N TYR A 339 14.21 -13.21 -25.40
CA TYR A 339 13.17 -13.33 -24.41
C TYR A 339 13.19 -12.07 -23.54
N PHE A 340 12.08 -11.33 -23.55
CA PHE A 340 11.85 -10.19 -22.67
C PHE A 340 11.04 -10.66 -21.46
N ASN A 341 11.66 -10.53 -20.29
CA ASN A 341 11.16 -11.06 -19.03
C ASN A 341 10.06 -10.17 -18.43
N ASN A 342 8.98 -10.81 -17.97
CA ASN A 342 7.92 -10.15 -17.20
C ASN A 342 7.68 -10.80 -15.81
N LEU A 343 8.56 -11.69 -15.36
CA LEU A 343 8.42 -12.39 -14.08
C LEU A 343 8.85 -11.56 -12.85
N GLY A 344 9.36 -10.34 -13.05
CA GLY A 344 9.76 -9.44 -11.97
C GLY A 344 11.03 -9.81 -11.20
N ILE A 345 11.37 -8.97 -10.22
CA ILE A 345 12.69 -8.92 -9.54
C ILE A 345 12.85 -10.00 -8.45
N PHE A 346 11.76 -10.58 -7.96
CA PHE A 346 11.79 -11.49 -6.79
C PHE A 346 11.98 -12.97 -7.15
N ASN A 347 12.15 -13.26 -8.44
CA ASN A 347 12.16 -14.61 -8.96
C ASN A 347 13.55 -15.13 -9.33
N SER A 348 14.64 -14.53 -8.87
CA SER A 348 16.01 -14.91 -9.29
C SER A 348 16.21 -14.86 -10.81
N ILE A 349 15.40 -14.04 -11.48
CA ILE A 349 15.44 -13.75 -12.91
C ILE A 349 15.63 -12.24 -13.00
N ASP A 350 16.86 -11.81 -12.74
CA ASP A 350 17.16 -10.41 -12.45
C ASP A 350 17.27 -9.55 -13.73
N ASN A 351 17.46 -10.19 -14.89
CA ASN A 351 17.61 -9.46 -16.15
C ASN A 351 16.27 -9.35 -16.87
N THR A 352 16.13 -8.25 -17.60
CA THR A 352 14.92 -7.96 -18.37
C THR A 352 14.99 -8.53 -19.78
N VAL A 353 16.21 -8.66 -20.33
CA VAL A 353 16.44 -9.12 -21.69
C VAL A 353 17.42 -10.28 -21.70
N TYR A 354 17.01 -11.38 -22.33
CA TYR A 354 17.84 -12.55 -22.57
C TYR A 354 17.90 -12.85 -24.06
N LYS A 355 19.05 -13.26 -24.57
CA LYS A 355 19.21 -13.85 -25.89
C LYS A 355 18.93 -15.35 -25.79
N ILE A 356 18.11 -15.87 -26.69
CA ILE A 356 17.88 -17.32 -26.81
C ILE A 356 19.06 -17.93 -27.58
N SER A 357 19.75 -18.90 -26.97
CA SER A 357 21.01 -19.45 -27.49
C SER A 357 20.84 -20.37 -28.69
N ASP A 358 19.72 -21.10 -28.77
CA ASP A 358 19.49 -22.14 -29.77
C ASP A 358 18.03 -22.26 -30.23
N LYS A 359 17.87 -22.92 -31.37
CA LYS A 359 16.59 -23.09 -32.06
C LYS A 359 15.65 -24.06 -31.34
N GLU A 360 16.20 -25.03 -30.60
CA GLU A 360 15.38 -26.00 -29.85
C GLU A 360 14.60 -25.30 -28.74
N THR A 361 15.29 -24.47 -27.95
CA THR A 361 14.68 -23.63 -26.90
C THR A 361 13.65 -22.68 -27.50
N LEU A 362 13.97 -22.01 -28.60
CA LEU A 362 13.02 -21.12 -29.29
C LEU A 362 11.76 -21.87 -29.73
N ASN A 363 11.91 -23.02 -30.38
CA ASN A 363 10.78 -23.81 -30.88
C ASN A 363 9.89 -24.28 -29.74
N TYR A 364 10.49 -24.73 -28.63
CA TYR A 364 9.74 -25.12 -27.44
C TYR A 364 8.92 -23.95 -26.90
N LEU A 365 9.57 -22.80 -26.64
CA LEU A 365 8.91 -21.60 -26.11
C LEU A 365 7.75 -21.15 -27.02
N LEU A 366 7.91 -21.20 -28.35
CA LEU A 366 6.86 -20.85 -29.30
C LEU A 366 5.70 -21.86 -29.30
N SER A 367 6.01 -23.16 -29.25
CA SER A 367 5.00 -24.24 -29.24
C SER A 367 4.15 -24.25 -27.97
N LYS A 368 4.72 -23.77 -26.85
CA LYS A 368 4.12 -23.79 -25.51
C LYS A 368 3.68 -22.42 -25.01
N ALA A 369 3.80 -21.39 -25.86
CA ALA A 369 3.49 -20.01 -25.50
C ALA A 369 2.03 -19.81 -25.06
N ASP A 370 1.09 -20.56 -25.62
CA ASP A 370 -0.34 -20.43 -25.32
C ASP A 370 -0.84 -21.50 -24.32
N ASP A 371 0.05 -22.32 -23.75
CA ASP A 371 -0.34 -23.37 -22.80
C ASP A 371 -0.59 -22.78 -21.40
N GLU A 372 -1.87 -22.65 -21.05
CA GLU A 372 -2.37 -22.08 -19.79
C GLU A 372 -2.39 -23.06 -18.60
N THR A 373 -1.92 -24.30 -18.76
CA THR A 373 -2.02 -25.32 -17.70
C THR A 373 -1.24 -24.94 -16.43
N ASP A 374 -1.95 -24.76 -15.33
CA ASP A 374 -1.38 -24.28 -14.06
C ASP A 374 -0.67 -25.44 -13.31
N ASP A 375 0.59 -25.69 -13.66
CA ASP A 375 1.34 -26.86 -13.19
C ASP A 375 1.89 -26.66 -11.76
N ILE A 376 1.01 -26.63 -10.76
CA ILE A 376 1.44 -26.62 -9.34
C ILE A 376 1.87 -28.03 -8.88
N LYS A 377 1.48 -29.14 -9.55
CA LYS A 377 1.77 -30.52 -9.09
C LYS A 377 1.77 -31.61 -10.18
N SER A 378 2.62 -31.54 -11.19
CA SER A 378 2.78 -32.67 -12.14
C SER A 378 4.25 -32.97 -12.44
N GLU A 379 4.63 -34.25 -12.38
CA GLU A 379 5.96 -34.75 -12.77
C GLU A 379 6.22 -34.62 -14.29
N SER A 380 5.18 -34.34 -15.10
CA SER A 380 5.31 -33.99 -16.51
C SER A 380 5.02 -32.49 -16.72
N LEU A 381 6.05 -31.67 -16.54
CA LEU A 381 6.06 -30.23 -16.84
C LEU A 381 5.72 -30.00 -18.32
N THR A 382 4.55 -29.44 -18.64
CA THR A 382 4.19 -29.12 -20.03
C THR A 382 4.04 -27.63 -20.29
N ALA A 383 3.79 -26.84 -19.25
CA ALA A 383 3.57 -25.41 -19.35
C ALA A 383 4.83 -24.59 -19.01
N ILE A 384 4.99 -23.43 -19.68
CA ILE A 384 6.09 -22.50 -19.38
C ILE A 384 5.76 -21.76 -18.08
N ASN A 385 6.54 -22.01 -17.03
CA ASN A 385 6.43 -21.36 -15.73
C ASN A 385 7.75 -20.70 -15.30
N THR A 386 7.75 -20.03 -14.16
CA THR A 386 8.92 -19.35 -13.59
C THR A 386 10.12 -20.29 -13.42
N ASP A 387 9.90 -21.52 -12.93
CA ASP A 387 10.97 -22.49 -12.68
C ASP A 387 11.62 -22.96 -13.98
N TYR A 388 10.82 -23.20 -15.02
CA TYR A 388 11.33 -23.54 -16.34
C TYR A 388 12.21 -22.43 -16.92
N ILE A 389 11.80 -21.16 -16.81
CA ILE A 389 12.62 -20.03 -17.25
C ILE A 389 13.94 -19.96 -16.46
N ARG A 390 13.92 -20.19 -15.13
CA ARG A 390 15.15 -20.28 -14.32
C ARG A 390 16.08 -21.37 -14.80
N ASP A 391 15.55 -22.55 -15.12
CA ASP A 391 16.34 -23.67 -15.62
C ASP A 391 16.98 -23.35 -16.97
N LEU A 392 16.26 -22.66 -17.87
CA LEU A 392 16.83 -22.20 -19.12
C LEU A 392 17.99 -21.21 -18.90
N ILE A 393 17.87 -20.30 -17.92
CA ILE A 393 18.95 -19.35 -17.59
C ILE A 393 20.16 -20.09 -17.00
N LYS A 394 19.91 -21.00 -16.05
CA LYS A 394 20.96 -21.80 -15.39
C LYS A 394 21.73 -22.67 -16.39
N ASN A 395 21.06 -23.19 -17.41
CA ASN A 395 21.66 -24.01 -18.47
C ASN A 395 22.17 -23.17 -19.66
N GLU A 396 22.33 -21.85 -19.50
CA GLU A 396 22.82 -20.91 -20.52
C GLU A 396 22.01 -20.92 -21.82
N LYS A 397 20.75 -21.37 -21.76
CA LYS A 397 19.79 -21.33 -22.87
C LYS A 397 19.18 -19.95 -23.07
N LEU A 398 19.06 -19.21 -21.98
CA LEU A 398 18.72 -17.79 -21.94
C LEU A 398 19.93 -17.02 -21.39
N ILE A 399 20.63 -16.32 -22.27
CA ILE A 399 21.86 -15.59 -21.93
C ILE A 399 21.53 -14.12 -21.72
N ALA A 400 21.82 -13.58 -20.53
CA ALA A 400 21.52 -12.19 -20.20
C ALA A 400 22.19 -11.22 -21.18
N VAL A 401 21.43 -10.21 -21.62
CA VAL A 401 21.93 -9.12 -22.47
C VAL A 401 22.07 -7.88 -21.60
N SER A 402 23.25 -7.27 -21.65
CA SER A 402 23.51 -6.01 -20.96
C SER A 402 23.52 -4.86 -21.98
N GLY A 403 22.65 -3.88 -21.78
CA GLY A 403 22.62 -2.63 -22.51
C GLY A 403 23.56 -1.57 -21.92
N GLU A 404 23.49 -0.36 -22.46
CA GLU A 404 24.20 0.79 -21.92
C GLU A 404 23.33 1.51 -20.88
N LYS A 405 23.80 1.61 -19.64
CA LYS A 405 23.06 2.32 -18.59
C LYS A 405 22.99 3.82 -18.91
N LYS A 406 21.78 4.37 -18.88
CA LYS A 406 21.52 5.80 -19.09
C LYS A 406 21.17 6.54 -17.82
N MET A 407 20.49 5.88 -16.87
CA MET A 407 20.03 6.53 -15.64
C MET A 407 19.88 5.53 -14.50
N THR A 408 20.08 6.01 -13.27
CA THR A 408 19.75 5.29 -12.02
C THR A 408 18.89 6.21 -11.14
N ILE A 409 17.77 5.68 -10.67
CA ILE A 409 16.85 6.30 -9.71
C ILE A 409 16.94 5.51 -8.41
N THR A 410 17.36 6.17 -7.34
CA THR A 410 17.59 5.53 -6.04
C THR A 410 16.66 6.09 -4.97
N ILE A 411 15.90 5.21 -4.32
CA ILE A 411 15.26 5.49 -3.03
C ILE A 411 16.13 4.91 -1.93
N LYS A 412 16.61 5.78 -1.04
CA LYS A 412 17.39 5.38 0.14
C LYS A 412 16.48 5.30 1.34
N TYR A 413 16.48 4.15 1.99
CA TYR A 413 15.77 3.95 3.25
C TYR A 413 16.61 4.52 4.38
N LYS A 414 15.96 5.25 5.29
CA LYS A 414 16.65 5.65 6.52
C LYS A 414 16.94 4.40 7.32
N ILE A 415 18.21 4.11 7.48
CA ILE A 415 18.66 3.13 8.46
C ILE A 415 18.42 3.78 9.82
N ASP A 416 17.71 3.10 10.70
CA ASP A 416 17.28 3.60 12.01
C ASP A 416 18.47 3.86 12.97
N ILE A 417 19.71 3.79 12.48
CA ILE A 417 20.96 3.95 13.21
C ILE A 417 21.05 5.29 13.92
N VAL A 418 20.66 6.41 13.29
CA VAL A 418 20.77 7.74 13.93
C VAL A 418 19.77 7.85 15.08
N ASP A 419 18.54 7.40 14.88
CA ASP A 419 17.50 7.45 15.92
C ASP A 419 17.78 6.44 17.04
N LYS A 420 18.32 5.25 16.71
CA LYS A 420 18.87 4.30 17.70
C LYS A 420 20.01 4.92 18.49
N ILE A 421 21.04 5.46 17.84
CA ILE A 421 22.22 6.04 18.51
C ILE A 421 21.80 7.24 19.37
N PHE A 422 20.89 8.08 18.88
CA PHE A 422 20.34 9.21 19.63
C PHE A 422 19.54 8.75 20.85
N LYS A 423 18.65 7.76 20.70
CA LYS A 423 17.91 7.14 21.83
C LYS A 423 18.84 6.46 22.84
N TYR A 424 19.88 5.75 22.37
CA TYR A 424 20.88 5.11 23.25
C TYR A 424 21.76 6.13 23.97
N SER A 425 22.20 7.19 23.30
CA SER A 425 23.01 8.26 23.92
C SER A 425 22.23 9.05 24.96
N ILE A 426 20.94 9.34 24.73
CA ILE A 426 20.04 9.91 25.76
C ILE A 426 19.92 8.98 26.96
N ARG A 427 19.69 7.68 26.76
CA ARG A 427 19.60 6.70 27.86
C ARG A 427 20.90 6.62 28.67
N ILE A 428 22.06 6.59 28.01
CA ILE A 428 23.37 6.59 28.69
C ILE A 428 23.56 7.88 29.49
N PHE A 429 23.22 9.04 28.90
CA PHE A 429 23.31 10.33 29.59
C PHE A 429 22.43 10.37 30.86
N LEU A 430 21.20 9.85 30.79
CA LEU A 430 20.31 9.75 31.95
C LEU A 430 20.87 8.85 33.06
N VAL A 431 21.47 7.71 32.71
CA VAL A 431 22.10 6.79 33.68
C VAL A 431 23.30 7.47 34.36
N VAL A 432 24.18 8.13 33.59
CA VAL A 432 25.34 8.85 34.14
C VAL A 432 24.88 10.00 35.04
N TYR A 433 23.84 10.73 34.65
CA TYR A 433 23.24 11.80 35.46
C TYR A 433 22.68 11.26 36.79
N PHE A 434 22.01 10.10 36.76
CA PHE A 434 21.48 9.47 37.97
C PHE A 434 22.60 9.01 38.92
N ILE A 435 23.66 8.39 38.38
CA ILE A 435 24.87 8.02 39.16
C ILE A 435 25.50 9.27 39.78
N PHE A 436 25.60 10.37 39.04
CA PHE A 436 26.12 11.64 39.55
C PHE A 436 25.28 12.19 40.71
N ILE A 437 23.95 12.13 40.63
CA ILE A 437 23.06 12.54 41.74
C ILE A 437 23.28 11.66 42.98
N ILE A 438 23.35 10.34 42.81
CA ILE A 438 23.62 9.41 43.92
C ILE A 438 24.97 9.75 44.57
N PHE A 439 26.01 9.96 43.76
CA PHE A 439 27.34 10.27 44.27
C PHE A 439 27.40 11.63 44.99
N LYS A 440 26.69 12.64 44.47
CA LYS A 440 26.56 13.96 45.09
C LYS A 440 25.85 13.87 46.45
N ASN A 441 24.78 13.07 46.54
CA ASN A 441 24.05 12.82 47.79
C ASN A 441 24.89 12.04 48.80
N PHE A 442 25.62 11.01 48.35
CA PHE A 442 26.54 10.25 49.20
C PHE A 442 27.68 11.11 49.75
N ARG A 443 28.27 11.99 48.91
CA ARG A 443 29.31 12.93 49.35
C ARG A 443 28.79 13.97 50.35
N LYS A 444 27.56 14.46 50.19
CA LYS A 444 26.90 15.31 51.20
C LYS A 444 26.71 14.57 52.53
N SER A 445 26.25 13.33 52.49
CA SER A 445 26.05 12.51 53.70
C SER A 445 27.35 12.25 54.47
N ARG A 446 28.48 12.02 53.78
CA ARG A 446 29.81 11.87 54.42
C ARG A 446 30.38 13.18 54.98
N ARG A 447 30.04 14.32 54.38
CA ARG A 447 30.50 15.62 54.89
C ARG A 447 29.84 15.94 56.24
N ILE A 448 28.56 15.60 56.38
CA ILE A 448 27.81 15.76 57.63
C ILE A 448 28.32 14.79 58.73
N SER A 449 28.77 13.58 58.38
CA SER A 449 29.29 12.63 59.39
C SER A 449 30.72 12.91 59.86
N ASN A 450 31.48 13.75 59.14
CA ASN A 450 32.86 14.13 59.54
C ASN A 450 32.91 15.44 60.33
N GLU A 451 31.83 16.21 60.38
CA GLU A 451 31.68 17.39 61.26
C GLU A 451 31.12 17.00 62.65
N SER A 452 30.73 15.74 62.84
CA SER A 452 30.21 15.21 64.10
C SER A 452 31.20 14.29 64.85
N LYS A 453 32.51 14.50 64.68
CA LYS A 453 33.56 13.74 65.36
C LYS A 453 34.50 14.65 66.14
#